data_AF-A0A4V5TVU7-F1
#
_entry.id   AF-A0A4V5TVU7-F1
#
_cell.length_a   1.000
_cell.length_b   1.000
_cell.length_c   1.000
_cell.angle_alpha   90.00
_cell.angle_beta   90.00
_cell.angle_gamma   90.00
#
_symmetry.space_group_name_H-M   'P 1'
#
loop_
_entity.id
_entity.type
_entity.pdbx_description
1 polymer ?
#
loop_
_entity_poly.entity_id
_entity_poly.type
_entity_poly.pdbx_seq_one_letter_code
_entity_poly.pdbx_strand_id
1 'polypeptide(L)'
;MIKLDKQNLEDILGLTPIQEGLLFHYLKNPQSDEYFEQICLGILGRVDAGLFTKAWDAVVQTNEQLRTLFRWEKVKAPVQIVLKEHTPHIKIIDLTHKSESEKNILLEEIKVKDREKKFDLREIPFRVTLCILAEERHEMIISNHHIIYDGWSNGIILKEFLNA
;
A
#
# COMPACT_ATOMS: atom_id res chain seq x y z
N MET A 1 0.50 18.82 10.60
CA MET A 1 1.02 17.59 11.23
C MET A 1 -0.17 16.82 11.79
N ILE A 2 -0.47 15.65 11.23
CA ILE A 2 -1.57 14.82 11.74
C ILE A 2 -1.17 14.30 13.12
N LYS A 3 -2.00 14.62 14.12
CA LYS A 3 -1.80 14.16 15.49
C LYS A 3 -2.19 12.69 15.55
N LEU A 4 -1.25 11.82 15.91
CA LEU A 4 -1.53 10.40 16.10
C LEU A 4 -2.32 10.21 17.39
N ASP A 5 -3.25 9.25 17.35
CA ASP A 5 -3.89 8.76 18.56
C ASP A 5 -2.87 7.94 19.37
N LYS A 6 -2.59 8.39 20.60
CA LYS A 6 -1.63 7.73 21.49
C LYS A 6 -2.12 6.35 21.93
N GLN A 7 -3.43 6.10 21.92
CA GLN A 7 -3.98 4.81 22.30
C GLN A 7 -3.70 3.73 21.25
N ASN A 8 -3.60 4.15 19.98
CA ASN A 8 -3.32 3.30 18.83
C ASN A 8 -1.81 3.19 18.50
N LEU A 9 -0.93 3.49 19.45
CA LEU A 9 0.52 3.41 19.26
C LEU A 9 1.04 2.11 19.85
N GLU A 10 1.66 1.26 19.02
CA GLU A 10 2.24 -0.02 19.43
C GLU A 10 3.70 0.15 19.82
N ASP A 11 4.51 0.73 18.93
CA ASP A 11 5.94 0.95 19.18
C ASP A 11 6.50 2.17 18.44
N ILE A 12 7.66 2.67 18.90
CA ILE A 12 8.45 3.72 18.25
C ILE A 12 9.91 3.24 18.19
N LEU A 13 10.38 3.03 16.97
CA LEU A 13 11.71 2.46 16.71
C LEU A 13 12.56 3.44 15.89
N GLY A 14 13.89 3.29 16.01
CA GLY A 14 14.81 3.93 15.06
C GLY A 14 14.65 3.34 13.66
N LEU A 15 15.05 4.09 12.63
CA LEU A 15 15.14 3.55 11.28
C LEU A 15 16.36 2.63 11.17
N THR A 16 16.27 1.60 10.34
CA THR A 16 17.46 0.85 9.91
C THR A 16 18.34 1.72 9.00
N PRO A 17 19.65 1.42 8.83
CA PRO A 17 20.51 2.19 7.94
C PRO A 17 19.98 2.30 6.50
N ILE A 18 19.30 1.25 6.01
CA ILE A 18 18.65 1.28 4.68
C ILE A 18 17.47 2.25 4.69
N GLN A 19 16.59 2.17 5.70
CA GLN A 19 15.46 3.10 5.80
C GLN A 19 15.91 4.56 5.95
N GLU A 20 17.00 4.83 6.66
CA GLU A 20 17.59 6.18 6.74
C GLU A 20 18.04 6.69 5.35
N GLY A 21 18.71 5.84 4.57
CA GLY A 21 19.08 6.15 3.19
C GLY A 21 17.87 6.43 2.29
N LEU A 22 16.84 5.58 2.35
CA LEU A 22 15.58 5.76 1.60
C LEU A 22 14.88 7.07 2.00
N LEU A 23 14.83 7.38 3.30
CA LEU A 23 14.25 8.61 3.80
C LEU A 23 15.05 9.84 3.33
N PHE A 24 16.39 9.76 3.30
CA PHE A 24 17.23 10.84 2.79
C PHE A 24 16.93 11.16 1.32
N HIS A 25 16.79 10.14 0.47
CA HIS A 25 16.41 10.32 -0.92
C HIS A 25 15.01 10.91 -1.07
N TYR A 26 14.04 10.39 -0.30
CA TYR A 26 12.68 10.92 -0.25
C TYR A 26 12.67 12.42 0.08
N LEU A 27 13.46 12.86 1.07
CA LEU A 27 13.53 14.27 1.47
C LEU A 27 14.21 15.16 0.41
N LYS A 28 15.17 14.62 -0.34
CA LYS A 28 15.83 15.36 -1.43
C LYS A 28 14.95 15.52 -2.67
N ASN A 29 14.16 14.51 -2.99
CA ASN A 29 13.25 14.56 -4.13
C ASN A 29 11.94 13.83 -3.83
N PRO A 30 10.99 14.48 -3.11
CA PRO A 30 9.73 13.85 -2.72
C PRO A 30 8.83 13.45 -3.89
N GLN A 31 9.11 13.96 -5.10
CA GLN A 31 8.36 13.65 -6.32
C GLN A 31 8.96 12.48 -7.12
N SER A 32 10.11 11.95 -6.68
CA SER A 32 10.77 10.81 -7.32
C SER A 32 9.87 9.57 -7.33
N ASP A 33 9.99 8.75 -8.38
CA ASP A 33 9.41 7.41 -8.45
C ASP A 33 10.38 6.31 -8.01
N GLU A 34 11.62 6.66 -7.62
CA GLU A 34 12.71 5.70 -7.37
C GLU A 34 12.39 4.59 -6.37
N TYR A 35 11.51 4.86 -5.40
CA TYR A 35 11.09 3.91 -4.38
C TYR A 35 9.58 3.69 -4.34
N PHE A 36 8.89 4.09 -5.41
CA PHE A 36 7.49 3.73 -5.59
C PHE A 36 7.42 2.35 -6.24
N GLU A 37 6.85 1.39 -5.53
CA GLU A 37 6.63 0.04 -6.03
C GLU A 37 5.17 -0.13 -6.40
N GLN A 38 4.92 -0.75 -7.56
CA GLN A 38 3.57 -1.12 -7.99
C GLN A 38 3.59 -2.49 -8.66
N ILE A 39 2.81 -3.42 -8.12
CA ILE A 39 2.57 -4.72 -8.73
C ILE A 39 1.11 -4.81 -9.17
N CYS A 40 0.90 -5.36 -10.36
CA CYS A 40 -0.42 -5.58 -10.96
C CYS A 40 -0.61 -7.07 -11.21
N LEU A 41 -1.71 -7.63 -10.69
CA LEU A 41 -1.97 -9.06 -10.67
C LEU A 41 -3.36 -9.32 -11.23
N GLY A 42 -3.40 -10.08 -12.34
CA GLY A 42 -4.65 -10.59 -12.88
C GLY A 42 -5.19 -11.71 -12.01
N ILE A 43 -6.46 -11.63 -11.63
CA ILE A 43 -7.17 -12.66 -10.86
C ILE A 43 -8.27 -13.25 -11.73
N LEU A 44 -8.21 -14.56 -11.94
CA LEU A 44 -9.25 -15.33 -12.63
C LEU A 44 -10.12 -16.05 -11.61
N GLY A 45 -11.43 -16.01 -11.83
CA GLY A 45 -12.44 -16.49 -10.89
C GLY A 45 -13.15 -15.35 -10.16
N ARG A 46 -14.16 -15.72 -9.38
CA ARG A 46 -15.03 -14.79 -8.66
C ARG A 46 -14.32 -14.23 -7.42
N VAL A 47 -14.42 -12.93 -7.21
CA VAL A 47 -13.90 -12.27 -6.01
C VAL A 47 -15.07 -11.61 -5.27
N ASP A 48 -15.33 -12.03 -4.04
CA ASP A 48 -16.22 -11.30 -3.14
C ASP A 48 -15.47 -10.08 -2.58
N ALA A 49 -15.98 -8.88 -2.87
CA ALA A 49 -15.30 -7.65 -2.52
C ALA A 49 -15.24 -7.41 -0.99
N GLY A 50 -16.19 -7.95 -0.23
CA GLY A 50 -16.20 -7.91 1.23
C GLY A 50 -15.15 -8.83 1.83
N LEU A 51 -15.02 -10.06 1.32
CA LEU A 51 -13.95 -10.98 1.72
C LEU A 51 -12.58 -10.44 1.30
N PHE A 52 -12.45 -9.88 0.10
CA PHE A 52 -11.22 -9.22 -0.36
C PHE A 52 -10.76 -8.14 0.63
N THR A 53 -11.69 -7.30 1.07
CA THR A 53 -11.39 -6.22 2.02
C THR A 53 -10.97 -6.79 3.38
N LYS A 54 -11.67 -7.81 3.89
CA LYS A 54 -11.34 -8.47 5.15
C LYS A 54 -10.00 -9.19 5.12
N ALA A 55 -9.66 -9.84 4.01
CA ALA A 55 -8.39 -10.54 3.84
C ALA A 55 -7.22 -9.55 3.92
N TRP A 56 -7.32 -8.40 3.23
CA TRP A 56 -6.31 -7.36 3.34
C TRP A 56 -6.25 -6.69 4.72
N ASP A 57 -7.39 -6.51 5.38
CA ASP A 57 -7.42 -6.04 6.77
C ASP A 57 -6.65 -7.00 7.68
N ALA A 58 -6.91 -8.31 7.59
CA ALA A 58 -6.18 -9.33 8.34
C ALA A 58 -4.66 -9.28 8.06
N VAL A 59 -4.26 -9.23 6.79
CA VAL A 59 -2.84 -9.12 6.38
C VAL A 59 -2.19 -7.86 6.97
N VAL A 60 -2.88 -6.72 6.95
CA VAL A 60 -2.36 -5.49 7.55
C VAL A 60 -2.25 -5.61 9.07
N GLN A 61 -3.23 -6.21 9.75
CA GLN A 61 -3.14 -6.41 11.20
C GLN A 61 -1.97 -7.32 11.59
N THR A 62 -1.66 -8.36 10.81
CA THR A 62 -0.57 -9.31 11.12
C THR A 62 0.82 -8.79 10.77
N ASN A 63 0.94 -7.77 9.92
CA ASN A 63 2.23 -7.25 9.45
C ASN A 63 2.47 -5.82 9.95
N GLU A 64 3.33 -5.66 10.95
CA GLU A 64 3.69 -4.36 11.54
C GLU A 64 4.07 -3.32 10.49
N GLN A 65 4.86 -3.69 9.47
CA GLN A 65 5.32 -2.76 8.44
C GLN A 65 4.18 -2.18 7.57
N LEU A 66 3.05 -2.89 7.44
CA LEU A 66 1.85 -2.37 6.77
C LEU A 66 1.03 -1.43 7.66
N ARG A 67 1.45 -1.26 8.92
CA ARG A 67 0.87 -0.35 9.92
C ARG A 67 1.90 0.71 10.39
N THR A 68 3.03 0.81 9.68
CA THR A 68 4.14 1.69 10.02
C THR A 68 4.14 2.97 9.19
N LEU A 69 4.43 4.08 9.87
CA LEU A 69 4.66 5.39 9.27
C LEU A 69 5.91 6.04 9.84
N PHE A 70 6.37 7.14 9.24
CA PHE A 70 7.67 7.74 9.57
C PHE A 70 7.54 9.17 10.09
N ARG A 71 8.41 9.54 11.04
CA ARG A 71 8.52 10.91 11.59
C ARG A 71 9.99 11.31 11.67
N TRP A 72 10.31 12.48 11.14
CA TRP A 72 11.65 13.07 11.16
C TRP A 72 11.64 14.54 11.58
N GLU A 73 10.48 15.18 11.57
CA GLU A 73 10.32 16.57 12.00
C GLU A 73 10.20 16.64 13.52
N LYS A 74 10.92 17.58 14.15
CA LYS A 74 10.84 17.87 15.59
C LYS A 74 11.18 16.68 16.51
N VAL A 75 11.99 15.75 16.01
CA VAL A 75 12.56 14.62 16.76
C VAL A 75 14.09 14.67 16.66
N LYS A 76 14.80 14.06 17.63
CA LYS A 76 16.28 14.06 17.65
C LYS A 76 16.89 13.24 16.50
N ALA A 77 16.20 12.18 16.09
CA ALA A 77 16.55 11.33 14.96
C ALA A 77 15.23 10.84 14.32
N PRO A 78 15.23 10.49 13.02
CA PRO A 78 14.07 9.87 12.38
C PRO A 78 13.64 8.60 13.11
N VAL A 79 12.33 8.40 13.20
CA VAL A 79 11.71 7.22 13.82
C VAL A 79 10.63 6.65 12.92
N GLN A 80 10.45 5.34 13.03
CA GLN A 80 9.28 4.63 12.52
C GLN A 80 8.31 4.41 13.68
N ILE A 81 7.02 4.62 13.43
CA ILE A 81 5.96 4.47 14.41
C ILE A 81 5.06 3.35 13.92
N VAL A 82 4.97 2.29 14.71
CA VAL A 82 4.08 1.16 14.48
C VAL A 82 2.77 1.48 15.21
N LEU A 83 1.65 1.51 14.47
CA LEU A 83 0.32 1.63 15.08
C LEU A 83 -0.09 0.29 15.73
N LYS A 84 -1.19 0.19 16.48
CA LYS A 84 -1.74 -1.11 16.93
C LYS A 84 -2.71 -1.70 15.92
N GLU A 85 -3.52 -0.83 15.32
CA GLU A 85 -4.48 -1.18 14.29
C GLU A 85 -4.42 -0.14 13.18
N HIS A 86 -4.61 -0.59 11.94
CA HIS A 86 -4.77 0.31 10.80
C HIS A 86 -5.73 -0.30 9.80
N THR A 87 -6.76 0.45 9.41
CA THR A 87 -7.61 0.08 8.28
C THR A 87 -6.89 0.45 6.98
N PRO A 88 -6.50 -0.53 6.14
CA PRO A 88 -5.77 -0.25 4.89
C PRO A 88 -6.62 0.54 3.90
N HIS A 89 -5.95 1.34 3.07
CA HIS A 89 -6.61 2.04 1.97
C HIS A 89 -6.89 1.09 0.80
N ILE A 90 -8.09 0.52 0.80
CA ILE A 90 -8.57 -0.38 -0.25
C ILE A 90 -9.59 0.34 -1.11
N LYS A 91 -9.40 0.31 -2.43
CA LYS A 91 -10.38 0.79 -3.42
C LYS A 91 -10.91 -0.37 -4.24
N ILE A 92 -12.21 -0.36 -4.51
CA ILE A 92 -12.85 -1.30 -5.43
C ILE A 92 -13.46 -0.47 -6.56
N ILE A 93 -13.14 -0.81 -7.81
CA ILE A 93 -13.58 -0.09 -8.99
C ILE A 93 -14.27 -1.09 -9.92
N ASP A 94 -15.56 -0.91 -10.14
CA ASP A 94 -16.34 -1.72 -11.07
C ASP A 94 -16.26 -1.15 -12.49
N LEU A 95 -15.64 -1.89 -13.39
CA LEU A 95 -15.51 -1.57 -14.81
C LEU A 95 -16.35 -2.50 -15.70
N THR A 96 -17.20 -3.36 -15.13
CA THR A 96 -18.00 -4.36 -15.87
C THR A 96 -18.94 -3.72 -16.89
N HIS A 97 -19.41 -2.50 -16.61
CA HIS A 97 -20.29 -1.71 -17.46
C HIS A 97 -19.58 -1.02 -18.65
N LYS A 98 -18.27 -1.18 -18.80
CA LYS A 98 -17.46 -0.60 -19.90
C LYS A 98 -17.25 -1.63 -21.03
N SER A 99 -16.95 -1.14 -22.23
CA SER A 99 -16.45 -2.01 -23.31
C SER A 99 -15.03 -2.50 -23.02
N GLU A 100 -14.58 -3.58 -23.67
CA GLU A 100 -13.23 -4.12 -23.44
C GLU A 100 -12.11 -3.14 -23.79
N SER A 101 -12.27 -2.33 -24.84
CA SER A 101 -11.30 -1.28 -25.18
C SER A 101 -11.24 -0.20 -24.11
N GLU A 102 -12.37 0.24 -23.58
CA GLU A 102 -12.43 1.22 -22.48
C GLU A 102 -11.86 0.66 -21.18
N LYS A 103 -12.10 -0.62 -20.86
CA LYS A 103 -11.53 -1.27 -19.66
C LYS A 103 -10.02 -1.18 -19.64
N ASN A 104 -9.36 -1.51 -20.76
CA ASN A 104 -7.90 -1.48 -20.85
C ASN A 104 -7.34 -0.05 -20.69
N ILE A 105 -7.98 0.95 -21.31
CA ILE A 105 -7.57 2.35 -21.17
C ILE A 105 -7.72 2.80 -19.71
N LEU A 106 -8.87 2.52 -19.10
CA LEU A 106 -9.15 2.92 -17.72
C LEU A 106 -8.23 2.23 -16.71
N LEU A 107 -7.89 0.95 -16.93
CA LEU A 107 -6.92 0.24 -16.09
C LEU A 107 -5.55 0.93 -16.10
N GLU A 108 -5.04 1.29 -17.28
CA GLU A 108 -3.76 1.99 -17.38
C GLU A 108 -3.83 3.38 -16.77
N GLU A 109 -4.93 4.11 -16.95
CA GLU A 109 -5.14 5.39 -16.26
C GLU A 109 -5.16 5.23 -14.73
N ILE A 110 -5.80 4.18 -14.20
CA ILE A 110 -5.83 3.92 -12.75
C ILE A 110 -4.42 3.67 -12.24
N LYS A 111 -3.62 2.85 -12.93
CA LYS A 111 -2.22 2.57 -12.57
C LYS A 111 -1.37 3.85 -12.56
N VAL A 112 -1.49 4.66 -13.61
CA VAL A 112 -0.76 5.93 -13.74
C VAL A 112 -1.17 6.93 -12.66
N LYS A 113 -2.48 7.16 -12.47
CA LYS A 113 -2.99 8.08 -11.45
C LYS A 113 -2.60 7.67 -10.03
N ASP A 114 -2.51 6.36 -9.77
CA ASP A 114 -2.03 5.88 -8.48
C ASP A 114 -0.53 6.16 -8.29
N ARG A 115 0.33 5.94 -9.30
CA ARG A 115 1.75 6.33 -9.26
C ARG A 115 1.95 7.83 -9.08
N GLU A 116 1.16 8.64 -9.78
CA GLU A 116 1.16 10.11 -9.64
C GLU A 116 0.72 10.55 -8.24
N LYS A 117 -0.17 9.78 -7.60
CA LYS A 117 -0.51 9.96 -6.19
C LYS A 117 0.62 9.40 -5.31
N LYS A 118 1.73 10.15 -5.23
CA LYS A 118 2.90 9.83 -4.40
C LYS A 118 2.51 9.51 -2.95
N PHE A 119 3.40 8.80 -2.26
CA PHE A 119 3.26 8.53 -0.84
C PHE A 119 3.79 9.69 0.01
N ASP A 120 3.01 10.09 1.01
CA ASP A 120 3.51 10.87 2.13
C ASP A 120 3.98 9.88 3.20
N LEU A 121 5.29 9.82 3.47
CA LEU A 121 5.83 8.91 4.49
C LEU A 121 5.38 9.26 5.92
N ARG A 122 4.68 10.39 6.10
CA ARG A 122 4.01 10.71 7.36
C ARG A 122 2.70 9.94 7.54
N GLU A 123 2.20 9.32 6.49
CA GLU A 123 1.10 8.36 6.49
C GLU A 123 1.64 6.97 6.15
N ILE A 124 0.79 5.95 6.25
CA ILE A 124 1.17 4.57 5.91
C ILE A 124 1.27 4.46 4.39
N PRO A 125 2.45 4.15 3.82
CA PRO A 125 2.68 4.22 2.39
C PRO A 125 2.32 2.90 1.70
N PHE A 126 1.05 2.49 1.81
CA PHE A 126 0.51 1.25 1.26
C PHE A 126 -0.93 1.45 0.76
N ARG A 127 -1.24 0.99 -0.45
CA ARG A 127 -2.59 1.04 -1.05
C ARG A 127 -2.87 -0.20 -1.86
N VAL A 128 -4.13 -0.62 -1.86
CA VAL A 128 -4.62 -1.71 -2.71
C VAL A 128 -5.82 -1.24 -3.52
N THR A 129 -5.88 -1.59 -4.79
CA THR A 129 -7.03 -1.36 -5.66
C THR A 129 -7.44 -2.65 -6.36
N LEU A 130 -8.72 -3.02 -6.27
CA LEU A 130 -9.32 -4.11 -7.03
C LEU A 130 -10.17 -3.51 -8.16
N CYS A 131 -9.85 -3.82 -9.40
CA CYS A 131 -10.64 -3.49 -10.57
C CYS A 131 -11.43 -4.71 -11.03
N ILE A 132 -12.76 -4.64 -11.02
CA ILE A 132 -13.65 -5.71 -11.48
C ILE A 132 -13.88 -5.53 -12.97
N LEU A 133 -13.39 -6.45 -13.80
CA LEU A 133 -13.44 -6.37 -15.26
C LEU A 133 -14.57 -7.23 -15.83
N ALA A 134 -14.86 -8.35 -15.19
CA ALA A 134 -15.99 -9.24 -15.43
C ALA A 134 -16.27 -10.04 -14.15
N GLU A 135 -17.35 -10.83 -14.13
CA GLU A 135 -17.71 -11.69 -12.98
C GLU A 135 -16.55 -12.59 -12.52
N GLU A 136 -15.71 -13.06 -13.45
CA GLU A 136 -14.59 -13.96 -13.18
C GLU A 136 -13.23 -13.40 -13.61
N ARG A 137 -13.12 -12.08 -13.80
CA ARG A 137 -11.88 -11.44 -14.20
C ARG A 137 -11.68 -10.12 -13.49
N HIS A 138 -10.56 -10.00 -12.79
CA HIS A 138 -10.22 -8.86 -11.98
C HIS A 138 -8.74 -8.50 -12.16
N GLU A 139 -8.39 -7.25 -11.85
CA GLU A 139 -7.01 -6.81 -11.71
C GLU A 139 -6.82 -6.24 -10.30
N MET A 140 -5.88 -6.79 -9.54
CA MET A 140 -5.45 -6.25 -8.26
C MET A 140 -4.17 -5.46 -8.44
N ILE A 141 -4.17 -4.23 -7.97
CA ILE A 141 -3.02 -3.32 -7.99
C ILE A 141 -2.61 -3.08 -6.54
N ILE A 142 -1.37 -3.40 -6.20
CA ILE A 142 -0.78 -3.11 -4.89
C ILE A 142 0.32 -2.10 -5.12
N SER A 143 0.25 -0.99 -4.39
CA SER A 143 1.25 0.07 -4.44
C SER A 143 1.81 0.33 -3.05
N ASN A 144 3.12 0.49 -2.95
CA ASN A 144 3.79 0.79 -1.70
C ASN A 144 5.03 1.65 -1.90
N HIS A 145 5.53 2.23 -0.81
CA HIS A 145 6.91 2.75 -0.82
C HIS A 145 7.87 1.65 -0.37
N HIS A 146 9.03 1.54 -1.00
CA HIS A 146 10.03 0.50 -0.72
C HIS A 146 10.64 0.58 0.72
N ILE A 147 10.25 1.59 1.51
CA ILE A 147 10.75 1.81 2.88
C ILE A 147 10.07 0.86 3.90
N ILE A 148 8.87 0.35 3.58
CA ILE A 148 8.14 -0.55 4.47
C ILE A 148 8.47 -2.03 4.21
N TYR A 149 8.72 -2.43 2.96
CA TYR A 149 9.13 -3.78 2.61
C TYR A 149 9.76 -3.84 1.20
N ASP A 150 10.28 -5.02 0.84
CA ASP A 150 10.95 -5.30 -0.43
C ASP A 150 10.19 -6.27 -1.35
N GLY A 151 10.76 -6.50 -2.55
CA GLY A 151 10.16 -7.41 -3.53
C GLY A 151 10.00 -8.86 -3.06
N TRP A 152 10.82 -9.34 -2.11
CA TRP A 152 10.66 -10.69 -1.54
C TRP A 152 9.40 -10.77 -0.67
N SER A 153 9.16 -9.70 0.09
CA SER A 153 8.00 -9.58 0.98
C SER A 153 6.67 -9.64 0.23
N ASN A 154 6.62 -9.23 -1.05
CA ASN A 154 5.42 -9.37 -1.88
C ASN A 154 4.91 -10.82 -1.95
N GLY A 155 5.79 -11.81 -2.09
CA GLY A 155 5.38 -13.22 -2.15
C GLY A 155 4.80 -13.73 -0.83
N ILE A 156 5.30 -13.21 0.30
CA ILE A 156 4.82 -13.55 1.64
C ILE A 156 3.44 -12.93 1.86
N ILE A 157 3.32 -11.62 1.63
CA ILE A 157 2.06 -10.86 1.79
C ILE A 157 0.95 -11.45 0.91
N LEU A 158 1.25 -11.79 -0.35
CA LEU A 158 0.28 -12.41 -1.26
C LEU A 158 -0.14 -13.80 -0.78
N LYS A 159 0.80 -14.60 -0.25
CA LYS A 159 0.48 -15.90 0.33
C LYS A 159 -0.43 -15.75 1.55
N GLU A 160 -0.18 -14.78 2.41
CA GLU A 160 -1.04 -14.51 3.56
C GLU A 160 -2.42 -14.04 3.13
N PHE A 161 -2.50 -13.13 2.17
CA PHE A 161 -3.77 -12.67 1.58
C PHE A 161 -4.61 -13.83 1.02
N LEU A 162 -3.98 -14.80 0.34
CA LEU A 162 -4.68 -15.97 -0.20
C LEU A 162 -5.14 -16.97 0.87
N ASN A 163 -4.61 -16.89 2.10
CA ASN A 163 -4.92 -17.81 3.20
C ASN A 163 -5.79 -17.17 4.31
N ALA A 164 -6.04 -15.86 4.23
CA ALA A 164 -6.86 -15.10 5.19
C ALA A 164 -8.36 -15.34 4.97
#